data_AF-A0AAW6BEI4-F1
#
_entry.id   AF-A0AAW6BEI4-F1
#
_cell.length_a   1.000
_cell.length_b   1.000
_cell.length_c   1.000
_cell.angle_alpha   90.00
_cell.angle_beta   90.00
_cell.angle_gamma   90.00
#
_symmetry.space_group_name_H-M   'P 1'
#
loop_
_entity.id
_entity.type
_entity.pdbx_description
1 polymer ?
#
loop_
_entity_poly.entity_id
_entity_poly.type
_entity_poly.pdbx_seq_one_letter_code
_entity_poly.pdbx_strand_id
1 'polypeptide(L)'
;NLLLLETAVGAIGAKANRTSINVVGKGATLPTGYTPKGNSVTGPKGSVYGNTGKVDASGNTIYSNNGGYYTFENGVKTKVQSPNSDSQIRQNYEKGKEFEQSVYDKLKQDPKLKTPVREVTIETNEGTKVRVDIMAKDRDGSIRCIECKSSQTAPLTKNQKTGFPELKEGGGTVVGKGRPGFESGTKIPPTEVEIVRPNAKDN
;
A
#
# COMPACT_ATOMS: atom_id res chain seq x y z
N ASN A 1 16.85 -66.87 -15.74
CA ASN A 1 17.42 -65.69 -16.41
C ASN A 1 16.27 -64.81 -16.86
N LEU A 2 15.96 -63.67 -16.26
CA LEU A 2 16.74 -62.75 -15.44
C LEU A 2 15.74 -61.98 -14.55
N LEU A 3 16.03 -61.87 -13.24
CA LEU A 3 15.33 -60.96 -12.33
C LEU A 3 15.54 -59.51 -12.77
N LEU A 4 14.52 -58.66 -12.66
CA LEU A 4 14.73 -57.24 -12.36
C LEU A 4 13.54 -56.64 -11.59
N LEU A 5 13.77 -56.57 -10.28
CA LEU A 5 13.22 -55.71 -9.23
C LEU A 5 12.12 -54.69 -9.61
N GLU A 6 10.98 -54.84 -8.93
CA GLU A 6 10.12 -53.73 -8.55
C GLU A 6 10.88 -52.76 -7.63
N THR A 7 10.81 -51.46 -7.92
CA THR A 7 10.90 -50.41 -6.90
C THR A 7 9.82 -49.38 -7.17
N ALA A 8 8.71 -49.53 -6.47
CA ALA A 8 7.81 -48.42 -6.19
C ALA A 8 8.56 -47.41 -5.32
N VAL A 9 8.79 -46.20 -5.83
CA VAL A 9 9.16 -45.06 -4.99
C VAL A 9 8.03 -44.06 -5.12
N GLY A 10 7.24 -43.99 -4.05
CA GLY A 10 6.16 -43.03 -3.92
C GLY A 10 6.68 -41.62 -4.11
N ALA A 11 5.95 -40.82 -4.89
CA ALA A 11 6.05 -39.38 -4.83
C ALA A 11 5.47 -38.93 -3.48
N ILE A 12 6.27 -39.09 -2.42
CA ILE A 12 6.03 -38.44 -1.15
C ILE A 12 6.23 -36.96 -1.43
N GLY A 13 5.12 -36.23 -1.56
CA GLY A 13 5.13 -34.78 -1.54
C GLY A 13 5.83 -34.34 -0.26
N ALA A 14 7.11 -34.01 -0.39
CA ALA A 14 7.89 -33.46 0.69
C ALA A 14 7.22 -32.14 1.08
N LYS A 15 6.45 -32.18 2.17
CA LYS A 15 6.16 -31.00 2.98
C LYS A 15 7.52 -30.45 3.39
N ALA A 16 8.04 -29.52 2.59
CA ALA A 16 9.19 -28.72 2.95
C ALA A 16 8.86 -28.07 4.29
N ASN A 17 9.51 -28.58 5.31
CA ASN A 17 9.45 -28.11 6.68
C ASN A 17 9.86 -26.63 6.65
N ARG A 18 8.86 -25.73 6.72
CA ARG A 18 9.04 -24.27 6.68
C ARG A 18 9.63 -23.80 8.00
N THR A 19 10.88 -24.17 8.26
CA THR A 19 11.57 -23.84 9.51
C THR A 19 12.96 -23.32 9.20
N SER A 20 13.00 -22.11 8.64
CA SER A 20 14.05 -21.08 8.79
C SER A 20 13.86 -20.03 7.69
N ILE A 21 13.12 -18.96 8.02
CA ILE A 21 13.11 -17.74 7.21
C ILE A 21 14.50 -17.11 7.39
N ASN A 22 15.48 -17.56 6.61
CA ASN A 22 16.77 -16.91 6.49
C ASN A 22 16.53 -15.60 5.72
N VAL A 23 16.46 -14.51 6.48
CA VAL A 23 16.25 -13.10 6.07
C VAL A 23 17.30 -12.58 5.09
N VAL A 24 18.30 -13.39 4.80
CA VAL A 24 19.43 -13.08 3.96
C VAL A 24 19.58 -14.30 3.06
N GLY A 25 19.34 -14.14 1.77
CA GLY A 25 19.59 -15.20 0.78
C GLY A 25 20.99 -15.79 0.99
N LYS A 26 21.14 -17.06 0.66
CA LYS A 26 22.38 -17.86 0.79
C LYS A 26 23.63 -17.00 0.50
N GLY A 27 24.30 -16.47 1.53
CA GLY A 27 25.58 -15.75 1.41
C GLY A 27 25.59 -14.20 1.41
N ALA A 28 24.49 -13.48 1.64
CA ALA A 28 24.53 -12.01 1.60
C ALA A 28 25.17 -11.38 2.87
N THR A 29 26.50 -11.24 2.87
CA THR A 29 27.19 -10.34 3.81
C THR A 29 26.64 -8.92 3.61
N LEU A 30 26.09 -8.33 4.67
CA LEU A 30 25.61 -6.95 4.59
C LEU A 30 26.80 -5.97 4.60
N PRO A 31 26.68 -4.80 3.94
CA PRO A 31 27.68 -3.75 4.05
C PRO A 31 27.86 -3.29 5.50
N THR A 32 29.05 -2.77 5.81
CA THR A 32 29.35 -2.21 7.13
C THR A 32 28.29 -1.20 7.57
N GLY A 33 27.79 -1.36 8.80
CA GLY A 33 26.76 -0.51 9.38
C GLY A 33 25.32 -0.83 8.95
N TYR A 34 25.11 -1.90 8.18
CA TYR A 34 23.78 -2.45 7.92
C TYR A 34 23.55 -3.68 8.78
N THR A 35 22.37 -3.79 9.38
CA THR A 35 22.00 -4.90 10.25
C THR A 35 20.62 -5.48 9.86
N PRO A 36 20.45 -6.81 9.92
CA PRO A 36 19.14 -7.41 9.68
C PRO A 36 18.21 -7.10 10.87
N LYS A 37 16.93 -6.83 10.58
CA LYS A 37 15.88 -6.59 11.59
C LYS A 37 14.55 -7.18 11.10
N GLY A 38 14.21 -8.38 11.59
CA GLY A 38 13.02 -9.10 11.11
C GLY A 38 13.10 -9.30 9.59
N ASN A 39 12.04 -8.97 8.85
CA ASN A 39 12.03 -9.06 7.38
C ASN A 39 12.55 -7.79 6.68
N SER A 40 13.51 -7.09 7.27
CA SER A 40 14.04 -5.81 6.78
C SER A 40 15.52 -5.66 7.12
N VAL A 41 16.18 -4.70 6.48
CA VAL A 41 17.55 -4.28 6.80
C VAL A 41 17.52 -2.85 7.33
N THR A 42 18.24 -2.59 8.42
CA THR A 42 18.42 -1.25 9.00
C THR A 42 19.80 -0.74 8.63
N GLY A 43 19.88 0.46 8.06
CA GLY A 43 21.15 1.10 7.71
C GLY A 43 21.72 1.99 8.81
N PRO A 44 22.92 2.56 8.61
CA PRO A 44 23.68 3.27 9.64
C PRO A 44 22.96 4.48 10.27
N LYS A 45 22.06 5.12 9.51
CA LYS A 45 21.27 6.29 9.94
C LYS A 45 19.84 5.93 10.35
N GLY A 46 19.58 4.66 10.69
CA GLY A 46 18.25 4.17 11.05
C GLY A 46 17.29 4.00 9.86
N SER A 47 17.76 4.17 8.62
CA SER A 47 16.93 3.94 7.43
C SER A 47 16.53 2.47 7.32
N VAL A 48 15.24 2.21 7.16
CA VAL A 48 14.70 0.84 7.07
C VAL A 48 14.44 0.48 5.60
N TYR A 49 15.00 -0.65 5.18
CA TYR A 49 14.86 -1.24 3.86
C TYR A 49 13.97 -2.47 3.98
N GLY A 50 12.74 -2.37 3.47
CA GLY A 50 11.75 -3.45 3.58
C GLY A 50 11.94 -4.50 2.49
N ASN A 51 11.96 -5.78 2.85
CA ASN A 51 11.99 -6.87 1.88
C ASN A 51 10.74 -6.82 0.99
N THR A 52 10.93 -6.83 -0.33
CA THR A 52 9.84 -6.77 -1.31
C THR A 52 9.18 -8.13 -1.58
N GLY A 53 9.79 -9.23 -1.14
CA GLY A 53 9.41 -10.59 -1.48
C GLY A 53 9.77 -10.99 -2.91
N LYS A 54 10.54 -10.15 -3.63
CA LYS A 54 11.01 -10.37 -4.99
C LYS A 54 12.52 -10.54 -5.01
N VAL A 55 13.02 -11.19 -6.05
CA VAL A 55 14.45 -11.36 -6.32
C VAL A 55 14.81 -10.76 -7.67
N ASP A 56 16.07 -10.37 -7.87
CA ASP A 56 16.59 -9.99 -9.18
C ASP A 56 16.84 -11.22 -10.08
N ALA A 57 17.36 -11.00 -11.29
CA ALA A 57 17.66 -12.07 -12.25
C ALA A 57 18.71 -13.07 -11.72
N SER A 58 19.54 -12.65 -10.77
CA SER A 58 20.57 -13.48 -10.13
C SER A 58 20.06 -14.20 -8.88
N GLY A 59 18.80 -13.98 -8.49
CA GLY A 59 18.19 -14.58 -7.30
C GLY A 59 18.43 -13.79 -6.00
N ASN A 60 19.00 -12.59 -6.07
CA ASN A 60 19.23 -11.74 -4.89
C ASN A 60 17.94 -11.10 -4.42
N THR A 61 17.67 -11.15 -3.11
CA THR A 61 16.51 -10.48 -2.50
C THR A 61 16.55 -8.97 -2.74
N ILE A 62 15.44 -8.42 -3.22
CA ILE A 62 15.27 -6.98 -3.44
C ILE A 62 14.57 -6.35 -2.24
N TYR A 63 15.15 -5.27 -1.74
CA TYR A 63 14.61 -4.44 -0.66
C TYR A 63 14.21 -3.07 -1.20
N SER A 64 13.25 -2.41 -0.56
CA SER A 64 12.79 -1.07 -0.94
C SER A 64 13.02 -0.04 0.16
N ASN A 65 13.39 1.17 -0.24
CA ASN A 65 13.48 2.33 0.65
C ASN A 65 13.19 3.62 -0.14
N ASN A 66 12.23 4.42 0.33
CA ASN A 66 11.86 5.73 -0.26
C ASN A 66 11.69 5.71 -1.79
N GLY A 67 11.07 4.66 -2.34
CA GLY A 67 10.84 4.49 -3.79
C GLY A 67 12.04 3.95 -4.59
N GLY A 68 13.20 3.81 -3.96
CA GLY A 68 14.35 3.09 -4.54
C GLY A 68 14.33 1.60 -4.19
N TYR A 69 14.94 0.79 -5.05
CA TYR A 69 15.11 -0.65 -4.88
C TYR A 69 16.59 -1.01 -4.78
N TYR A 70 16.92 -1.95 -3.91
CA TYR A 70 18.30 -2.29 -3.58
C TYR A 70 18.48 -3.79 -3.35
N THR A 71 19.64 -4.30 -3.73
CA THR A 71 20.15 -5.60 -3.29
C THR A 71 21.33 -5.39 -2.33
N PHE A 72 21.54 -6.36 -1.44
CA PHE A 72 22.70 -6.41 -0.56
C PHE A 72 23.43 -7.72 -0.83
N GLU A 73 24.52 -7.66 -1.57
CA GLU A 73 25.30 -8.84 -1.97
C GLU A 73 26.78 -8.58 -1.72
N ASN A 74 27.49 -9.57 -1.16
CA ASN A 74 28.94 -9.53 -0.96
C ASN A 74 29.45 -8.24 -0.25
N GLY A 75 28.71 -7.74 0.74
CA GLY A 75 29.07 -6.53 1.49
C GLY A 75 28.78 -5.21 0.75
N VAL A 76 28.07 -5.25 -0.39
CA VAL A 76 27.78 -4.07 -1.22
C VAL A 76 26.27 -3.84 -1.30
N LYS A 77 25.87 -2.56 -1.18
CA LYS A 77 24.49 -2.13 -1.48
C LYS A 77 24.44 -1.63 -2.92
N THR A 78 23.66 -2.31 -3.75
CA THR A 78 23.50 -1.95 -5.16
C THR A 78 22.08 -1.43 -5.39
N LYS A 79 21.94 -0.29 -6.08
CA LYS A 79 20.63 0.20 -6.52
C LYS A 79 20.21 -0.57 -7.76
N VAL A 80 19.00 -1.13 -7.75
CA VAL A 80 18.45 -1.92 -8.86
C VAL A 80 17.18 -1.28 -9.40
N GLN A 81 16.73 -1.76 -10.56
CA GLN A 81 15.43 -1.36 -11.14
C GLN A 81 14.27 -1.86 -10.27
N SER A 82 13.09 -1.27 -10.48
CA SER A 82 11.86 -1.77 -9.85
C SER A 82 11.65 -3.24 -10.19
N PRO A 83 11.40 -4.12 -9.21
CA PRO A 83 11.02 -5.51 -9.47
C PRO A 83 9.59 -5.64 -10.01
N ASN A 84 8.80 -4.55 -9.95
CA ASN A 84 7.50 -4.49 -10.59
C ASN A 84 7.66 -3.92 -11.98
N SER A 85 7.09 -4.60 -12.98
CA SER A 85 7.07 -4.10 -14.36
C SER A 85 6.26 -2.80 -14.45
N ASP A 86 6.64 -1.92 -15.37
CA ASP A 86 5.88 -0.70 -15.67
C ASP A 86 4.42 -1.02 -16.02
N SER A 87 4.19 -2.15 -16.69
CA SER A 87 2.85 -2.66 -16.99
C SER A 87 2.03 -2.95 -15.72
N GLN A 88 2.63 -3.55 -14.69
CA GLN A 88 1.94 -3.86 -13.44
C GLN A 88 1.65 -2.59 -12.63
N ILE A 89 2.59 -1.63 -12.60
CA ILE A 89 2.36 -0.33 -11.96
C ILE A 89 1.19 0.39 -12.63
N ARG A 90 1.15 0.41 -13.97
CA ARG A 90 0.05 0.98 -14.74
C ARG A 90 -1.26 0.25 -14.47
N GLN A 91 -1.29 -1.08 -14.50
CA GLN A 91 -2.49 -1.87 -14.18
C GLN A 91 -3.03 -1.56 -12.79
N ASN A 92 -2.15 -1.43 -11.78
CA ASN A 92 -2.56 -1.07 -10.42
C ASN A 92 -3.16 0.35 -10.36
N TYR A 93 -2.59 1.29 -11.11
CA TYR A 93 -3.11 2.65 -11.22
C TYR A 93 -4.50 2.67 -11.88
N GLU A 94 -4.64 2.02 -13.04
CA GLU A 94 -5.93 1.95 -13.77
C GLU A 94 -6.99 1.25 -12.91
N LYS A 95 -6.68 0.09 -12.31
CA LYS A 95 -7.60 -0.61 -11.39
C LYS A 95 -8.00 0.28 -10.20
N GLY A 96 -7.06 1.08 -9.69
CA GLY A 96 -7.31 2.10 -8.67
C GLY A 96 -8.34 3.13 -9.13
N LYS A 97 -8.12 3.71 -10.32
CA LYS A 97 -8.99 4.73 -10.91
C LYS A 97 -10.38 4.19 -11.25
N GLU A 98 -10.47 3.00 -11.82
CA GLU A 98 -11.73 2.32 -12.14
C GLU A 98 -12.55 2.05 -10.88
N PHE A 99 -11.90 1.56 -9.81
CA PHE A 99 -12.57 1.29 -8.55
C PHE A 99 -13.10 2.59 -7.91
N GLU A 100 -12.26 3.63 -7.81
CA GLU A 100 -12.66 4.95 -7.30
C GLU A 100 -13.82 5.53 -8.10
N GLN A 101 -13.78 5.41 -9.43
CA GLN A 101 -14.87 5.84 -10.32
C GLN A 101 -16.17 5.08 -10.03
N SER A 102 -16.11 3.75 -9.86
CA SER A 102 -17.29 2.94 -9.55
C SER A 102 -17.94 3.33 -8.21
N VAL A 103 -17.13 3.68 -7.20
CA VAL A 103 -17.62 4.16 -5.90
C VAL A 103 -18.24 5.55 -6.06
N TYR A 104 -17.58 6.43 -6.81
CA TYR A 104 -18.07 7.78 -7.09
C TYR A 104 -19.43 7.77 -7.81
N ASP A 105 -19.60 6.91 -8.81
CA ASP A 105 -20.86 6.79 -9.56
C ASP A 105 -21.99 6.26 -8.68
N LYS A 106 -21.71 5.31 -7.78
CA LYS A 106 -22.67 4.84 -6.77
C LYS A 106 -23.11 5.98 -5.84
N LEU A 107 -22.17 6.79 -5.36
CA LEU A 107 -22.47 7.92 -4.46
C LEU A 107 -23.24 9.03 -5.17
N LYS A 108 -23.00 9.25 -6.47
CA LYS A 108 -23.80 10.16 -7.30
C LYS A 108 -25.26 9.74 -7.42
N GLN A 109 -25.51 8.43 -7.43
CA GLN A 109 -26.85 7.86 -7.53
C GLN A 109 -27.55 7.75 -6.18
N ASP A 110 -26.83 7.92 -5.07
CA ASP A 110 -27.41 7.89 -3.73
C ASP A 110 -28.26 9.14 -3.48
N PRO A 111 -29.60 9.03 -3.36
CA PRO A 111 -30.48 10.17 -3.16
C PRO A 111 -30.29 10.85 -1.80
N LYS A 112 -29.54 10.26 -0.87
CA LYS A 112 -29.23 10.84 0.45
C LYS A 112 -28.04 11.78 0.41
N LEU A 113 -27.24 11.74 -0.66
CA LEU A 113 -26.04 12.54 -0.79
C LEU A 113 -26.25 13.72 -1.75
N LYS A 114 -25.56 14.80 -1.45
CA LYS A 114 -25.43 16.01 -2.26
C LYS A 114 -23.99 16.16 -2.68
N THR A 115 -23.82 16.51 -3.95
CA THR A 115 -22.56 17.02 -4.51
C THR A 115 -21.34 16.16 -4.15
N PRO A 116 -21.31 14.86 -4.48
CA PRO A 116 -20.07 14.09 -4.33
C PRO A 116 -19.00 14.72 -5.23
N VAL A 117 -17.84 15.00 -4.66
CA VAL A 117 -16.67 15.56 -5.35
C VAL A 117 -15.45 14.68 -5.12
N ARG A 118 -14.50 14.73 -6.06
CA ARG A 118 -13.26 13.94 -6.00
C ARG A 118 -12.05 14.77 -5.60
N GLU A 119 -11.10 14.09 -4.96
CA GLU A 119 -9.74 14.55 -4.69
C GLU A 119 -9.68 15.89 -3.94
N VAL A 120 -10.20 15.91 -2.71
CA VAL A 120 -10.15 17.09 -1.83
C VAL A 120 -8.98 16.95 -0.87
N THR A 121 -8.12 17.97 -0.80
CA THR A 121 -6.99 17.99 0.14
C THR A 121 -7.41 18.71 1.41
N ILE A 122 -7.20 18.07 2.55
CA ILE A 122 -7.48 18.60 3.88
C ILE A 122 -6.16 18.65 4.64
N GLU A 123 -5.86 19.79 5.23
CA GLU A 123 -4.88 19.92 6.30
C GLU A 123 -5.61 19.74 7.62
N THR A 124 -5.26 18.69 8.37
CA THR A 124 -5.82 18.44 9.70
C THR A 124 -5.44 19.58 10.64
N ASN A 125 -6.15 19.71 11.77
CA ASN A 125 -5.80 20.73 12.76
C ASN A 125 -4.40 20.50 13.39
N GLU A 126 -3.83 19.30 13.26
CA GLU A 126 -2.45 19.00 13.68
C GLU A 126 -1.41 19.20 12.55
N GLY A 127 -1.84 19.61 11.35
CA GLY A 127 -0.97 19.98 10.24
C GLY A 127 -0.66 18.84 9.24
N THR A 128 -1.20 17.64 9.44
CA THR A 128 -1.05 16.56 8.45
C THR A 128 -1.91 16.84 7.23
N LYS A 129 -1.30 16.78 6.04
CA LYS A 129 -2.03 16.91 4.77
C LYS A 129 -2.43 15.54 4.24
N VAL A 130 -3.74 15.34 4.10
CA VAL A 130 -4.35 14.16 3.49
C VAL A 130 -5.21 14.58 2.31
N ARG A 131 -5.16 13.80 1.23
CA ARG A 131 -6.10 13.93 0.12
C ARG A 131 -7.11 12.81 0.25
N VAL A 132 -8.37 13.18 0.46
CA VAL A 132 -9.51 12.25 0.51
C VAL A 132 -10.01 12.06 -0.92
N ASP A 133 -10.23 10.80 -1.31
CA ASP A 133 -10.61 10.46 -2.68
C ASP A 133 -11.98 11.02 -3.04
N ILE A 134 -12.98 10.85 -2.16
CA ILE A 134 -14.34 11.35 -2.38
C ILE A 134 -14.88 12.01 -1.12
N MET A 135 -15.48 13.19 -1.28
CA MET A 135 -16.25 13.86 -0.23
C MET A 135 -17.66 14.16 -0.71
N ALA A 136 -18.63 14.07 0.19
CA ALA A 136 -20.02 14.44 -0.07
C ALA A 136 -20.64 15.07 1.17
N LYS A 137 -21.71 15.83 0.98
CA LYS A 137 -22.59 16.25 2.07
C LYS A 137 -23.85 15.39 2.02
N ASP A 138 -24.41 15.01 3.16
CA ASP A 138 -25.77 14.47 3.17
C ASP A 138 -26.81 15.60 3.03
N ARG A 139 -28.10 15.26 3.19
CA ARG A 139 -29.19 16.24 3.09
C ARG A 139 -29.16 17.29 4.20
N ASP A 140 -28.66 16.91 5.38
CA ASP A 140 -28.58 17.72 6.59
C ASP A 140 -27.28 18.55 6.65
N GLY A 141 -26.36 18.30 5.70
CA GLY A 141 -25.10 19.01 5.58
C GLY A 141 -23.93 18.30 6.26
N SER A 142 -24.14 17.11 6.83
CA SER A 142 -23.07 16.31 7.43
C SER A 142 -22.09 15.86 6.35
N ILE A 143 -20.81 15.95 6.66
CA ILE A 143 -19.75 15.65 5.70
C ILE A 143 -19.38 14.18 5.80
N ARG A 144 -19.31 13.51 4.64
CA ARG A 144 -18.75 12.18 4.49
C ARG A 144 -17.43 12.25 3.73
N CYS A 145 -16.43 11.57 4.27
CA CYS A 145 -15.10 11.40 3.67
C CYS A 145 -14.89 9.93 3.33
N ILE A 146 -14.44 9.64 2.12
CA ILE A 146 -14.26 8.27 1.63
C ILE A 146 -12.88 8.13 0.99
N GLU A 147 -12.15 7.11 1.41
CA GLU A 147 -10.89 6.67 0.83
C GLU A 147 -11.10 5.34 0.10
N CYS A 148 -10.68 5.27 -1.15
CA CYS A 148 -10.85 4.10 -2.00
C CYS A 148 -9.55 3.30 -2.10
N LYS A 149 -9.64 1.99 -1.83
CA LYS A 149 -8.52 1.06 -2.06
C LYS A 149 -9.01 -0.10 -2.94
N SER A 150 -8.46 -0.23 -4.15
CA SER A 150 -8.86 -1.24 -5.15
C SER A 150 -8.46 -2.69 -4.82
N SER A 151 -8.00 -2.95 -3.60
CA SER A 151 -7.66 -4.27 -3.09
C SER A 151 -8.01 -4.36 -1.60
N GLN A 152 -8.36 -5.56 -1.16
CA GLN A 152 -8.65 -5.87 0.23
C GLN A 152 -7.48 -5.57 1.17
N THR A 153 -6.25 -5.66 0.68
CA THR A 153 -5.03 -5.53 1.50
C THR A 153 -4.22 -4.29 1.19
N ALA A 154 -4.65 -3.45 0.23
CA ALA A 154 -3.91 -2.26 -0.15
C ALA A 154 -3.73 -1.32 1.06
N PRO A 155 -2.49 -0.96 1.45
CA PRO A 155 -2.24 -0.22 2.67
C PRO A 155 -2.62 1.26 2.52
N LEU A 156 -2.92 1.91 3.64
CA LEU A 156 -2.94 3.36 3.72
C LEU A 156 -1.52 3.92 3.60
N THR A 157 -1.39 5.10 2.99
CA THR A 157 -0.13 5.84 2.97
C THR A 157 0.24 6.35 4.37
N LYS A 158 1.50 6.78 4.58
CA LYS A 158 1.95 7.29 5.88
C LYS A 158 1.06 8.44 6.39
N ASN A 159 0.80 9.42 5.54
CA ASN A 159 -0.04 10.57 5.91
C ASN A 159 -1.49 10.16 6.17
N GLN A 160 -2.04 9.18 5.45
CA GLN A 160 -3.40 8.68 5.72
C GLN A 160 -3.48 7.99 7.08
N LYS A 161 -2.48 7.18 7.46
CA LYS A 161 -2.43 6.52 8.77
C LYS A 161 -2.38 7.50 9.94
N THR A 162 -1.78 8.67 9.73
CA THR A 162 -1.66 9.73 10.75
C THR A 162 -2.84 10.69 10.70
N GLY A 163 -3.14 11.24 9.51
CA GLY A 163 -4.13 12.29 9.34
C GLY A 163 -5.59 11.84 9.39
N PHE A 164 -5.92 10.56 9.15
CA PHE A 164 -7.31 10.11 9.31
C PHE A 164 -7.76 10.08 10.78
N PRO A 165 -6.96 9.55 11.73
CA PRO A 165 -7.21 9.74 13.16
C PRO A 165 -7.34 11.22 13.56
N GLU A 166 -6.39 12.06 13.17
CA GLU A 166 -6.43 13.50 13.48
C GLU A 166 -7.68 14.19 12.93
N LEU A 167 -8.10 13.86 11.69
CA LEU A 167 -9.32 14.40 11.08
C LEU A 167 -10.57 13.96 11.82
N LYS A 168 -10.60 12.71 12.31
CA LYS A 168 -11.72 12.16 13.11
C LYS A 168 -11.85 12.85 14.46
N GLU A 169 -10.74 13.16 15.11
CA GLU A 169 -10.71 13.74 16.46
C GLU A 169 -10.90 15.26 16.43
N GLY A 170 -10.14 15.94 15.56
CA GLY A 170 -10.03 17.40 15.55
C GLY A 170 -10.68 18.10 14.35
N GLY A 171 -10.91 17.38 13.25
CA GLY A 171 -11.32 18.01 12.00
C GLY A 171 -10.13 18.61 11.23
N GLY A 172 -10.41 19.54 10.32
CA GLY A 172 -9.39 20.16 9.49
C GLY A 172 -9.90 21.28 8.59
N THR A 173 -9.06 21.71 7.65
CA THR A 173 -9.37 22.77 6.69
C THR A 173 -9.07 22.29 5.28
N VAL A 174 -9.99 22.50 4.34
CA VAL A 174 -9.73 22.25 2.92
C VAL A 174 -8.65 23.21 2.43
N VAL A 175 -7.63 22.66 1.78
CA VAL A 175 -6.50 23.41 1.23
C VAL A 175 -6.31 23.12 -0.26
N GLY A 176 -5.50 23.95 -0.93
CA GLY A 176 -5.27 23.87 -2.36
C GLY A 176 -6.40 24.49 -3.18
N LYS A 177 -6.72 23.93 -4.35
CA LYS A 177 -7.74 24.51 -5.25
C LYS A 177 -9.18 24.34 -4.74
N GLY A 178 -9.43 23.43 -3.80
CA GLY A 178 -10.79 23.02 -3.41
C GLY A 178 -11.60 22.39 -4.54
N ARG A 179 -12.89 22.19 -4.29
CA ARG A 179 -13.92 21.71 -5.22
C ARG A 179 -15.25 22.42 -4.93
N PRO A 180 -16.19 22.51 -5.88
CA PRO A 180 -17.52 23.05 -5.58
C PRO A 180 -18.17 22.34 -4.37
N GLY A 181 -18.61 23.10 -3.38
CA GLY A 181 -19.16 22.59 -2.11
C GLY A 181 -18.11 22.30 -1.03
N PHE A 182 -16.83 22.35 -1.38
CA PHE A 182 -15.65 22.17 -0.51
C PHE A 182 -14.52 23.09 -1.00
N GLU A 183 -14.77 24.38 -0.98
CA GLU A 183 -13.85 25.42 -1.43
C GLU A 183 -12.60 25.49 -0.51
N SER A 184 -11.53 26.13 -0.99
CA SER A 184 -10.37 26.36 -0.14
C SER A 184 -10.76 27.18 1.10
N GLY A 185 -10.27 26.79 2.27
CA GLY A 185 -10.60 27.42 3.55
C GLY A 185 -11.85 26.85 4.22
N THR A 186 -12.64 25.98 3.55
CA THR A 186 -13.78 25.30 4.18
C THR A 186 -13.31 24.50 5.40
N LYS A 187 -13.94 24.72 6.55
CA LYS A 187 -13.71 23.95 7.78
C LYS A 187 -14.45 22.64 7.72
N ILE A 188 -13.73 21.56 7.99
CA ILE A 188 -14.25 20.21 8.12
C ILE A 188 -14.31 19.92 9.62
N PRO A 189 -15.49 19.64 10.19
CA PRO A 189 -15.60 19.24 11.60
C PRO A 189 -14.89 17.90 11.81
N PRO A 190 -14.72 17.44 13.06
CA PRO A 190 -14.31 16.07 13.36
C PRO A 190 -15.09 15.06 12.50
N THR A 191 -14.39 14.38 11.58
CA THR A 191 -15.01 13.56 10.53
C THR A 191 -14.20 12.30 10.30
N GLU A 192 -14.85 11.14 10.41
CA GLU A 192 -14.23 9.86 10.09
C GLU A 192 -14.10 9.66 8.58
N VAL A 193 -12.96 9.12 8.14
CA VAL A 193 -12.75 8.70 6.75
C VAL A 193 -13.09 7.23 6.61
N GLU A 194 -14.14 6.94 5.84
CA GLU A 194 -14.55 5.58 5.52
C GLU A 194 -13.62 4.97 4.46
N ILE A 195 -13.03 3.81 4.76
CA ILE A 195 -12.15 3.11 3.83
C ILE A 195 -12.96 2.06 3.08
N VAL A 196 -13.20 2.31 1.79
CA VAL A 196 -13.97 1.42 0.91
C VAL A 196 -13.03 0.52 0.12
N ARG A 197 -13.34 -0.78 0.09
CA ARG A 197 -12.57 -1.84 -0.58
C ARG A 197 -13.52 -2.77 -1.37
N PRO A 198 -13.06 -3.44 -2.44
CA PRO A 198 -13.87 -4.42 -3.16
C PRO A 198 -14.22 -5.60 -2.26
N ASN A 199 -15.39 -6.22 -2.40
CA ASN A 199 -15.72 -7.40 -1.60
C ASN A 199 -14.83 -8.59 -2.03
N ALA A 200 -14.66 -9.57 -1.14
CA ALA A 200 -13.83 -10.75 -1.44
C ALA A 200 -14.31 -11.57 -2.66
N LYS A 201 -15.54 -11.34 -3.14
CA LYS A 201 -16.14 -11.99 -4.33
C LYS A 201 -15.95 -11.20 -5.64
N ASP A 202 -15.37 -10.00 -5.57
CA ASP A 202 -15.20 -9.10 -6.73
C ASP A 202 -13.77 -9.15 -7.30
N ASN A 203 -12.96 -10.17 -6.94
CA ASN A 203 -11.61 -10.41 -7.46
C ASN A 203 -11.54 -11.71 -8.26
#